data_AF-E6QFM4-F1
#
_entry.id   AF-E6QFM4-F1
#
_cell.length_a   1.000
_cell.length_b   1.000
_cell.length_c   1.000
_cell.angle_alpha   90.00
_cell.angle_beta   90.00
_cell.angle_gamma   90.00
#
_symmetry.space_group_name_H-M   'P 1'
#
loop_
_entity.id
_entity.type
_entity.pdbx_description
1 polymer ?
#
loop_
_entity_poly.entity_id
_entity_poly.type
_entity_poly.pdbx_seq_one_letter_code
_entity_poly.pdbx_strand_id
1 'polypeptide(L)'
;MNTSIARGSVAENAKNKDLMDIGVLLKSRRAALAALLAAGSLLASATAFADGGNFVKVESTHSFSSTISALKTSITSNKMMVMGQINQGRVLSMTGLHLRGESFLVGSPVMGKKAFGMDPAAGVVLPTRVYVWEQGGKTYIGYIKPSSVLTQVSPGFAKMAGMVDQKITMITEGAAK
;
A
#
# COMPACT_ATOMS: atom_id res chain seq x y z
N MET A 1 84.93 -6.41 -52.60
CA MET A 1 83.45 -6.47 -52.55
C MET A 1 83.06 -7.58 -51.59
N ASN A 2 82.49 -7.27 -50.43
CA ASN A 2 81.19 -7.79 -49.99
C ASN A 2 80.87 -7.25 -48.58
N THR A 3 79.69 -6.68 -48.41
CA THR A 3 79.10 -6.15 -47.17
C THR A 3 78.30 -7.25 -46.48
N SER A 4 78.42 -7.42 -45.15
CA SER A 4 77.46 -8.26 -44.41
C SER A 4 77.40 -7.95 -42.90
N ILE A 5 76.16 -8.00 -42.39
CA ILE A 5 75.68 -8.20 -41.01
C ILE A 5 75.52 -6.96 -40.10
N ALA A 6 74.29 -6.42 -40.08
CA ALA A 6 73.68 -5.81 -38.89
C ALA A 6 72.15 -5.94 -38.95
N ARG A 7 71.62 -7.12 -38.58
CA ARG A 7 70.19 -7.32 -38.27
C ARG A 7 70.09 -8.15 -37.00
N GLY A 8 69.94 -7.47 -35.86
CA GLY A 8 69.76 -8.14 -34.57
C GLY A 8 69.21 -7.26 -33.44
N SER A 9 69.46 -5.96 -33.45
CA SER A 9 69.18 -5.11 -32.27
C SER A 9 67.74 -4.55 -32.18
N VAL A 10 66.97 -4.51 -33.28
CA VAL A 10 65.63 -3.86 -33.29
C VAL A 10 64.52 -4.76 -32.74
N ALA A 11 64.67 -6.09 -32.78
CA ALA A 11 63.62 -7.03 -32.36
C ALA A 11 63.56 -7.26 -30.84
N GLU A 12 64.66 -7.02 -30.11
CA GLU A 12 64.75 -7.25 -28.66
C GLU A 12 64.09 -6.11 -27.86
N ASN A 13 64.16 -4.87 -28.36
CA ASN A 13 63.61 -3.70 -27.68
C ASN A 13 62.07 -3.58 -27.80
N ALA A 14 61.47 -4.21 -28.83
CA ALA A 14 60.02 -4.26 -28.98
C ALA A 14 59.36 -5.23 -27.97
N LYS A 15 59.99 -6.39 -27.72
CA LYS A 15 59.52 -7.37 -26.73
C LYS A 15 59.56 -6.85 -25.30
N ASN A 16 60.59 -6.07 -24.94
CA ASN A 16 60.70 -5.52 -23.57
C ASN A 16 59.68 -4.42 -23.28
N LYS A 17 59.26 -3.64 -24.30
CA LYS A 17 58.23 -2.62 -24.15
C LYS A 17 56.83 -3.24 -23.96
N ASP A 18 56.53 -4.31 -24.71
CA ASP A 18 55.29 -5.10 -24.55
C ASP A 18 55.18 -5.74 -23.16
N LEU A 19 56.30 -6.22 -22.60
CA LEU A 19 56.31 -6.81 -21.24
C LEU A 19 56.10 -5.77 -20.13
N MET A 20 56.50 -4.51 -20.34
CA MET A 20 56.24 -3.41 -19.39
C MET A 20 54.78 -2.95 -19.43
N ASP A 21 54.12 -2.95 -20.59
CA ASP A 21 52.71 -2.56 -20.73
C ASP A 21 51.75 -3.60 -20.11
N ILE A 22 52.07 -4.90 -20.20
CA ILE A 22 51.29 -5.99 -19.56
C ILE A 22 51.37 -5.91 -18.03
N GLY A 23 52.52 -5.52 -17.47
CA GLY A 23 52.72 -5.37 -16.02
C GLY A 23 51.91 -4.22 -15.41
N VAL A 24 51.74 -3.12 -16.16
CA VAL A 24 50.92 -1.97 -15.75
C VAL A 24 49.42 -2.26 -15.92
N LEU A 25 49.05 -3.04 -16.94
CA LEU A 25 47.67 -3.45 -17.20
C LEU A 25 47.13 -4.52 -16.23
N LEU A 26 48.01 -5.36 -15.63
CA LEU A 26 47.60 -6.29 -14.57
C LEU A 26 47.53 -5.64 -13.18
N LYS A 27 48.32 -4.59 -12.91
CA LYS A 27 48.31 -3.90 -11.61
C LYS A 27 47.08 -2.98 -11.44
N SER A 28 46.51 -2.51 -12.55
CA SER A 28 45.31 -1.66 -12.59
C SER A 28 43.98 -2.43 -12.57
N ARG A 29 43.99 -3.76 -12.74
CA ARG A 29 42.77 -4.60 -12.65
C ARG A 29 42.46 -5.16 -11.26
N ARG A 30 43.38 -5.04 -10.30
CA ARG A 30 43.15 -5.48 -8.91
C ARG A 30 42.58 -4.38 -8.00
N ALA A 31 42.71 -3.10 -8.38
CA ALA A 31 42.10 -2.00 -7.63
C ALA A 31 40.64 -1.72 -8.05
N ALA A 32 40.21 -2.15 -9.24
CA ALA A 32 38.86 -1.92 -9.74
C ALA A 32 37.85 -3.03 -9.40
N LEU A 33 38.28 -4.14 -8.78
CA LEU A 33 37.41 -5.27 -8.43
C LEU A 33 37.10 -5.39 -6.92
N ALA A 34 37.71 -4.56 -6.08
CA ALA A 34 37.39 -4.47 -4.65
C ALA A 34 36.44 -3.30 -4.30
N ALA A 35 36.14 -2.42 -5.26
CA ALA A 35 35.21 -1.30 -5.07
C ALA A 35 33.79 -1.57 -5.63
N LEU A 36 33.53 -2.75 -6.19
CA LEU A 36 32.21 -3.12 -6.73
C LEU A 36 31.46 -4.17 -5.90
N LEU A 37 31.99 -4.56 -4.74
CA LEU A 37 31.38 -5.54 -3.84
C LEU A 37 30.87 -4.94 -2.51
N ALA A 38 30.98 -3.62 -2.33
CA ALA A 38 30.48 -2.91 -1.14
C ALA A 38 29.32 -1.94 -1.43
N ALA A 39 28.64 -2.10 -2.57
CA ALA A 39 27.40 -1.38 -2.90
C ALA A 39 26.19 -2.31 -3.03
N GLY A 40 26.34 -3.60 -2.69
CA GLY A 40 25.36 -4.66 -2.98
C GLY A 40 24.43 -5.07 -1.84
N SER A 41 24.45 -4.40 -0.69
CA SER A 41 23.77 -4.92 0.52
C SER A 41 22.96 -3.87 1.29
N LEU A 42 22.20 -3.04 0.58
CA LEU A 42 21.01 -2.38 1.12
C LEU A 42 19.85 -2.45 0.11
N LEU A 43 19.60 -3.64 -0.44
CA LEU A 43 18.25 -3.97 -0.90
C LEU A 43 17.41 -4.12 0.36
N ALA A 44 16.86 -3.03 0.86
CA ALA A 44 15.76 -3.08 1.81
C ALA A 44 14.68 -3.95 1.15
N SER A 45 14.50 -5.17 1.63
CA SER A 45 13.31 -5.94 1.37
C SER A 45 12.16 -5.19 2.02
N ALA A 46 11.64 -4.18 1.34
CA ALA A 46 10.27 -3.79 1.54
C ALA A 46 9.46 -5.02 1.14
N THR A 47 9.14 -5.87 2.11
CA THR A 47 7.93 -6.67 2.01
C THR A 47 6.82 -5.65 1.78
N ALA A 48 6.49 -5.41 0.52
CA ALA A 48 5.25 -4.78 0.16
C ALA A 48 4.20 -5.69 0.80
N PHE A 49 3.64 -5.25 1.94
CA PHE A 49 2.37 -5.78 2.37
C PHE A 49 1.48 -5.54 1.16
N ALA A 50 1.07 -6.62 0.50
CA ALA A 50 -0.05 -6.54 -0.42
C ALA A 50 -1.15 -5.85 0.39
N ASP A 51 -1.47 -4.62 0.03
CA ASP A 51 -2.62 -3.93 0.61
C ASP A 51 -3.78 -4.80 0.17
N GLY A 52 -4.19 -5.72 1.04
CA GLY A 52 -5.10 -6.80 0.69
C GLY A 52 -6.31 -6.13 0.09
N GLY A 53 -6.55 -6.29 -1.22
CA GLY A 53 -7.31 -5.36 -2.06
C GLY A 53 -8.80 -5.15 -1.70
N ASN A 54 -9.19 -5.70 -0.57
CA ASN A 54 -10.47 -5.57 0.12
C ASN A 54 -10.50 -4.39 1.09
N PHE A 55 -9.37 -3.96 1.66
CA PHE A 55 -9.31 -2.74 2.45
C PHE A 55 -9.27 -1.53 1.53
N VAL A 56 -10.13 -0.55 1.79
CA VAL A 56 -10.16 0.72 1.09
C VAL A 56 -9.79 1.81 2.08
N LYS A 57 -8.83 2.65 1.70
CA LYS A 57 -8.38 3.83 2.46
C LYS A 57 -8.53 5.07 1.58
N VAL A 58 -9.21 6.08 2.08
CA VAL A 58 -9.45 7.36 1.41
C VAL A 58 -8.89 8.46 2.30
N GLU A 59 -7.95 9.25 1.78
CA GLU A 59 -7.46 10.46 2.46
C GLU A 59 -8.49 11.57 2.31
N SER A 60 -8.82 12.27 3.41
CA SER A 60 -9.71 13.42 3.39
C SER A 60 -8.92 14.72 3.34
N THR A 61 -9.41 15.67 2.55
CA THR A 61 -8.92 17.05 2.49
C THR A 61 -9.38 17.90 3.68
N HIS A 62 -10.25 17.35 4.53
CA HIS A 62 -10.82 18.03 5.68
C HIS A 62 -10.16 17.62 7.01
N SER A 63 -10.39 18.43 8.05
CA SER A 63 -10.10 18.05 9.44
C SER A 63 -10.95 16.86 9.87
N PHE A 64 -10.49 16.08 10.85
CA PHE A 64 -11.22 14.91 11.36
C PHE A 64 -12.68 15.19 11.75
N SER A 65 -12.96 16.29 12.45
CA SER A 65 -14.33 16.67 12.82
C SER A 65 -15.19 17.01 11.60
N SER A 66 -14.59 17.70 10.62
CA SER A 66 -15.26 18.04 9.36
C SER A 66 -15.52 16.79 8.52
N THR A 67 -14.56 15.86 8.43
CA THR A 67 -14.72 14.56 7.75
C THR A 67 -15.82 13.72 8.39
N ILE A 68 -15.93 13.66 9.73
CA ILE A 68 -17.03 12.97 10.41
C ILE A 68 -18.38 13.58 10.04
N SER A 69 -18.47 14.91 10.02
CA SER A 69 -19.71 15.62 9.69
C SER A 69 -20.11 15.40 8.23
N ALA A 70 -19.14 15.52 7.31
CA ALA A 70 -19.32 15.23 5.88
C ALA A 70 -19.72 13.77 5.65
N LEU A 71 -19.11 12.82 6.37
CA LEU A 71 -19.47 11.40 6.30
C LEU A 71 -20.92 11.16 6.72
N LYS A 72 -21.37 11.70 7.84
CA LYS A 72 -22.77 11.57 8.30
C LYS A 72 -23.77 12.15 7.30
N THR A 73 -23.45 13.31 6.72
CA THR A 73 -24.25 13.94 5.65
C THR A 73 -24.29 13.07 4.41
N SER A 74 -23.13 12.62 3.92
CA SER A 74 -23.00 11.78 2.72
C SER A 74 -23.75 10.45 2.87
N ILE A 75 -23.67 9.82 4.04
CA ILE A 75 -24.46 8.62 4.39
C ILE A 75 -25.96 8.87 4.21
N THR A 76 -26.46 9.97 4.78
CA THR A 76 -27.89 10.32 4.76
C THR A 76 -28.37 10.66 3.35
N SER A 77 -27.60 11.46 2.61
CA SER A 77 -27.89 11.82 1.21
C SER A 77 -27.99 10.60 0.31
N ASN A 78 -27.20 9.57 0.59
CA ASN A 78 -27.25 8.28 -0.09
C ASN A 78 -28.33 7.34 0.45
N LYS A 79 -29.34 7.79 1.21
CA LYS A 79 -30.42 6.94 1.76
C LYS A 79 -29.88 5.77 2.61
N MET A 80 -28.78 6.00 3.32
CA MET A 80 -28.24 5.11 4.35
C MET A 80 -28.33 5.79 5.70
N MET A 81 -28.05 5.04 6.75
CA MET A 81 -28.05 5.55 8.11
C MET A 81 -26.90 5.00 8.92
N VAL A 82 -26.51 5.76 9.94
CA VAL A 82 -25.62 5.31 11.01
C VAL A 82 -26.49 4.57 12.02
N MET A 83 -26.33 3.25 12.10
CA MET A 83 -27.03 2.37 13.05
C MET A 83 -26.28 2.27 14.38
N GLY A 84 -25.00 2.64 14.39
CA GLY A 84 -24.18 2.66 15.59
C GLY A 84 -22.91 3.48 15.38
N GLN A 85 -22.41 4.06 16.46
CA GLN A 85 -21.18 4.83 16.47
C GLN A 85 -20.35 4.37 17.67
N ILE A 86 -19.06 4.11 17.44
CA ILE A 86 -18.11 3.75 18.48
C ILE A 86 -16.99 4.78 18.41
N ASN A 87 -16.70 5.45 19.52
CA ASN A 87 -15.56 6.35 19.60
C ASN A 87 -14.36 5.60 20.21
N GLN A 88 -13.56 4.97 19.35
CA GLN A 88 -12.37 4.21 19.75
C GLN A 88 -11.35 5.09 20.47
N GLY A 89 -11.19 6.36 20.07
CA GLY A 89 -10.29 7.29 20.75
C GLY A 89 -10.63 7.46 22.23
N ARG A 90 -11.92 7.61 22.54
CA ARG A 90 -12.43 7.70 23.91
C ARG A 90 -12.25 6.38 24.65
N VAL A 91 -12.62 5.25 24.04
CA VAL A 91 -12.50 3.93 24.68
C VAL A 91 -11.04 3.62 25.02
N LEU A 92 -10.11 3.84 24.08
CA LEU A 92 -8.70 3.53 24.27
C LEU A 92 -7.97 4.54 25.15
N SER A 93 -8.50 5.77 25.31
CA SER A 93 -7.96 6.69 26.31
C SER A 93 -8.05 6.16 27.74
N MET A 94 -8.99 5.23 28.01
CA MET A 94 -9.10 4.57 29.31
C MET A 94 -7.89 3.67 29.61
N THR A 95 -7.14 3.26 28.59
CA THR A 95 -5.90 2.49 28.73
C THR A 95 -4.64 3.38 28.61
N GLY A 96 -4.80 4.71 28.56
CA GLY A 96 -3.70 5.65 28.34
C GLY A 96 -3.30 5.84 26.87
N LEU A 97 -3.96 5.17 25.92
CA LEU A 97 -3.70 5.35 24.49
C LEU A 97 -4.56 6.49 23.93
N HIS A 98 -3.92 7.58 23.54
CA HIS A 98 -4.58 8.72 22.94
C HIS A 98 -4.51 8.66 21.40
N LEU A 99 -5.68 8.55 20.77
CA LEU A 99 -5.81 8.61 19.31
C LEU A 99 -7.12 9.27 18.91
N ARG A 100 -7.21 9.73 17.66
CA ARG A 100 -8.45 10.21 17.05
C ARG A 100 -8.96 9.16 16.08
N GLY A 101 -10.07 8.53 16.44
CA GLY A 101 -10.57 7.35 15.77
C GLY A 101 -12.02 7.05 16.15
N GLU A 102 -12.91 7.00 15.16
CA GLU A 102 -14.33 6.67 15.35
C GLU A 102 -14.85 5.74 14.25
N SER A 103 -15.59 4.71 14.66
CA SER A 103 -16.29 3.79 13.76
C SER A 103 -17.77 4.12 13.64
N PHE A 104 -18.28 4.00 12.43
CA PHE A 104 -19.67 4.17 12.06
C PHE A 104 -20.17 2.85 11.47
N LEU A 105 -21.25 2.33 12.03
CA LEU A 105 -21.96 1.16 11.54
C LEU A 105 -23.03 1.63 10.57
N VAL A 106 -22.79 1.46 9.28
CA VAL A 106 -23.57 2.06 8.19
C VAL A 106 -24.42 1.01 7.49
N GLY A 107 -25.73 1.25 7.38
CA GLY A 107 -26.67 0.32 6.79
C GLY A 107 -27.87 0.97 6.12
N SER A 108 -28.71 0.13 5.52
CA SER A 108 -30.00 0.51 4.93
C SER A 108 -31.05 -0.54 5.29
N PRO A 109 -32.19 -0.15 5.88
CA PRO A 109 -33.27 -1.11 6.20
C PRO A 109 -33.74 -1.92 4.99
N VAL A 110 -33.79 -1.30 3.80
CA VAL A 110 -34.22 -1.95 2.55
C VAL A 110 -33.22 -3.03 2.13
N MET A 111 -31.92 -2.70 2.17
CA MET A 111 -30.86 -3.68 1.86
C MET A 111 -30.81 -4.78 2.92
N GLY A 112 -30.96 -4.42 4.20
CA GLY A 112 -31.01 -5.36 5.32
C GLY A 112 -32.14 -6.38 5.15
N LYS A 113 -33.38 -5.93 4.88
CA LYS A 113 -34.53 -6.83 4.64
C LYS A 113 -34.21 -7.88 3.57
N LYS A 114 -33.59 -7.46 2.47
CA LYS A 114 -33.20 -8.38 1.39
C LYS A 114 -32.07 -9.31 1.84
N ALA A 115 -31.05 -8.79 2.53
CA ALA A 115 -29.90 -9.57 2.95
C ALA A 115 -30.29 -10.67 3.95
N PHE A 116 -30.99 -10.30 5.02
CA PHE A 116 -31.46 -11.23 6.05
C PHE A 116 -32.55 -12.19 5.54
N GLY A 117 -33.27 -11.82 4.48
CA GLY A 117 -34.18 -12.74 3.79
C GLY A 117 -33.49 -13.77 2.90
N MET A 118 -32.25 -13.52 2.48
CA MET A 118 -31.43 -14.48 1.73
C MET A 118 -30.68 -15.41 2.68
N ASP A 119 -30.02 -14.85 3.68
CA ASP A 119 -29.30 -15.59 4.71
C ASP A 119 -29.22 -14.75 6.00
N PRO A 120 -29.85 -15.18 7.10
CA PRO A 120 -29.76 -14.50 8.39
C PRO A 120 -28.32 -14.33 8.91
N ALA A 121 -27.38 -15.22 8.53
CA ALA A 121 -25.99 -15.16 8.93
C ALA A 121 -25.25 -13.92 8.38
N ALA A 122 -25.85 -13.18 7.45
CA ALA A 122 -25.36 -11.89 6.99
C ALA A 122 -25.13 -10.88 8.15
N GLY A 123 -25.81 -11.06 9.29
CA GLY A 123 -25.62 -10.25 10.50
C GLY A 123 -24.24 -10.34 11.14
N VAL A 124 -23.41 -11.34 10.79
CA VAL A 124 -22.02 -11.42 11.24
C VAL A 124 -21.17 -10.30 10.64
N VAL A 125 -21.53 -9.82 9.45
CA VAL A 125 -20.74 -8.84 8.69
C VAL A 125 -21.49 -7.53 8.41
N LEU A 126 -22.82 -7.51 8.59
CA LEU A 126 -23.65 -6.32 8.49
C LEU A 126 -23.97 -5.73 9.88
N PRO A 127 -24.13 -4.40 10.00
CA PRO A 127 -23.94 -3.38 8.97
C PRO A 127 -22.45 -3.13 8.63
N THR A 128 -22.19 -2.47 7.49
CA THR A 128 -20.83 -2.14 7.06
C THR A 128 -20.16 -1.19 8.05
N ARG A 129 -18.95 -1.53 8.50
CA ARG A 129 -18.14 -0.63 9.34
C ARG A 129 -17.32 0.32 8.48
N VAL A 130 -17.47 1.62 8.72
CA VAL A 130 -16.62 2.69 8.19
C VAL A 130 -15.87 3.32 9.35
N TYR A 131 -14.55 3.44 9.26
CA TYR A 131 -13.70 4.00 10.31
C TYR A 131 -13.07 5.31 9.83
N VAL A 132 -13.11 6.34 10.67
CA VAL A 132 -12.41 7.61 10.44
C VAL A 132 -11.32 7.74 11.47
N TRP A 133 -10.09 8.06 11.07
CA TRP A 133 -8.96 8.25 11.99
C TRP A 133 -7.99 9.34 11.52
N GLU A 134 -7.18 9.85 12.45
CA GLU A 134 -6.01 10.66 12.11
C GLU A 134 -4.71 9.86 12.23
N GLN A 135 -3.80 10.08 11.28
CA GLN A 135 -2.45 9.53 11.30
C GLN A 135 -1.50 10.52 10.60
N GLY A 136 -0.39 10.89 11.23
CA GLY A 136 0.59 11.79 10.63
C GLY A 136 0.04 13.17 10.24
N GLY A 137 -0.90 13.71 11.03
CA GLY A 137 -1.56 14.99 10.76
C GLY A 137 -2.60 14.98 9.64
N LYS A 138 -2.90 13.80 9.07
CA LYS A 138 -3.89 13.62 8.01
C LYS A 138 -5.09 12.82 8.50
N THR A 139 -6.27 13.11 7.95
CA THR A 139 -7.50 12.36 8.21
C THR A 139 -7.73 11.31 7.14
N TYR A 140 -8.14 10.11 7.54
CA TYR A 140 -8.49 9.03 6.65
C TYR A 140 -9.87 8.47 6.95
N ILE A 141 -10.55 8.00 5.91
CA ILE A 141 -11.75 7.16 5.98
C ILE A 141 -11.36 5.78 5.44
N GLY A 142 -11.80 4.70 6.08
CA GLY A 142 -11.50 3.36 5.62
C GLY A 142 -12.56 2.34 5.98
N TYR A 143 -12.63 1.30 5.16
CA TYR A 143 -13.60 0.22 5.30
C TYR A 143 -13.10 -1.02 4.57
N ILE A 144 -13.70 -2.18 4.90
CA ILE A 144 -13.52 -3.41 4.13
C ILE A 144 -14.65 -3.48 3.10
N LYS A 145 -14.33 -3.78 1.85
CA LYS A 145 -15.32 -3.96 0.77
C LYS A 145 -16.40 -4.95 1.22
N PRO A 146 -17.68 -4.53 1.32
CA PRO A 146 -18.79 -5.43 1.62
C PRO A 146 -18.78 -6.74 0.82
N SER A 147 -18.42 -6.70 -0.47
CA SER A 147 -18.28 -7.90 -1.32
C SER A 147 -17.30 -8.93 -0.79
N SER A 148 -16.18 -8.49 -0.21
CA SER A 148 -15.15 -9.39 0.31
C SER A 148 -15.59 -10.15 1.55
N VAL A 149 -16.55 -9.63 2.34
CA VAL A 149 -17.02 -10.25 3.59
C VAL A 149 -18.38 -10.92 3.44
N LEU A 150 -19.30 -10.34 2.67
CA LEU A 150 -20.62 -10.94 2.43
C LEU A 150 -20.54 -12.23 1.62
N THR A 151 -19.61 -12.32 0.66
CA THR A 151 -19.44 -13.54 -0.14
C THR A 151 -18.81 -14.69 0.66
N GLN A 152 -18.16 -14.39 1.80
CA GLN A 152 -17.70 -15.42 2.74
C GLN A 152 -18.86 -16.04 3.52
N VAL A 153 -19.95 -15.28 3.75
CA VAL A 153 -21.18 -15.82 4.35
C VAL A 153 -21.89 -16.72 3.34
N SER A 154 -22.13 -16.19 2.13
CA SER A 154 -22.74 -16.96 1.05
C SER A 154 -22.39 -16.36 -0.32
N PRO A 155 -21.98 -17.19 -1.30
CA PRO A 155 -21.75 -16.73 -2.68
C PRO A 155 -22.96 -16.03 -3.31
N GLY A 156 -24.18 -16.33 -2.84
CA GLY A 156 -25.43 -15.72 -3.30
C GLY A 156 -25.47 -14.20 -3.09
N PHE A 157 -24.63 -13.64 -2.22
CA PHE A 157 -24.57 -12.20 -1.98
C PHE A 157 -23.81 -11.41 -3.04
N ALA A 158 -23.09 -12.03 -3.97
CA ALA A 158 -22.17 -11.33 -4.89
C ALA A 158 -22.77 -10.07 -5.54
N LYS A 159 -23.98 -10.19 -6.14
CA LYS A 159 -24.66 -9.05 -6.78
C LYS A 159 -25.06 -7.97 -5.79
N MET A 160 -25.60 -8.36 -4.63
CA MET A 160 -25.98 -7.41 -3.58
C MET A 160 -24.76 -6.66 -3.07
N ALA A 161 -23.70 -7.39 -2.74
CA ALA A 161 -22.53 -6.85 -2.12
C ALA A 161 -21.78 -5.88 -3.07
N GLY A 162 -21.77 -6.14 -4.38
CA GLY A 162 -21.27 -5.17 -5.37
C GLY A 162 -22.05 -3.84 -5.38
N MET A 163 -23.37 -3.86 -5.17
CA MET A 163 -24.15 -2.62 -5.03
C MET A 163 -23.82 -1.88 -3.72
N VAL A 164 -23.56 -2.61 -2.63
CA VAL A 164 -23.17 -2.01 -1.35
C VAL A 164 -21.76 -1.41 -1.46
N ASP A 165 -20.83 -2.08 -2.14
CA ASP A 165 -19.48 -1.56 -2.43
C ASP A 165 -19.58 -0.18 -3.10
N GLN A 166 -20.29 -0.10 -4.23
CA GLN A 166 -20.46 1.15 -4.98
C GLN A 166 -21.00 2.28 -4.11
N LYS A 167 -21.98 1.98 -3.26
CA LYS A 167 -22.62 2.96 -2.39
C LYS A 167 -21.71 3.44 -1.28
N ILE A 168 -20.94 2.55 -0.66
CA ILE A 168 -19.94 2.91 0.36
C ILE A 168 -18.80 3.71 -0.28
N THR A 169 -18.36 3.35 -1.49
CA THR A 169 -17.38 4.15 -2.25
C THR A 169 -17.88 5.57 -2.47
N MET A 170 -19.09 5.76 -3.03
CA MET A 170 -19.67 7.10 -3.23
C MET A 170 -19.76 7.91 -1.95
N ILE A 171 -20.16 7.26 -0.85
CA ILE A 171 -20.28 7.91 0.45
C ILE A 171 -18.93 8.39 0.97
N THR A 172 -17.94 7.50 0.95
CA THR A 172 -16.61 7.78 1.53
C THR A 172 -15.82 8.76 0.68
N GLU A 173 -15.88 8.67 -0.65
CA GLU A 173 -15.27 9.65 -1.54
C GLU A 173 -15.93 11.02 -1.45
N GLY A 174 -17.27 11.07 -1.42
CA GLY A 174 -18.01 12.33 -1.27
C GLY A 174 -17.89 12.97 0.11
N ALA A 175 -17.46 12.22 1.13
CA ALA A 175 -17.17 12.75 2.46
C ALA A 175 -15.72 13.22 2.61
N ALA A 176 -14.84 12.75 1.75
CA ALA A 176 -13.41 13.00 1.83
C ALA A 176 -12.97 14.28 1.10
N LYS A 177 -13.74 14.72 0.10
CA LYS A 177 -13.43 15.85 -0.79
C LYS A 177 -14.38 17.01 -0.54
#